data_AF-G7YLN7-F1
#
_entry.id   AF-G7YLN7-F1
#
_cell.length_a   1.000
_cell.length_b   1.000
_cell.length_c   1.000
_cell.angle_alpha   90.00
_cell.angle_beta   90.00
_cell.angle_gamma   90.00
#
_symmetry.space_group_name_H-M   'P 1'
#
loop_
_entity.id
_entity.type
_entity.pdbx_description
1 polymer ?
#
loop_
_entity_poly.entity_id
_entity_poly.type
_entity_poly.pdbx_seq_one_letter_code
_entity_poly.pdbx_strand_id
1 'polypeptide(L)'
;MFQLSLRSFLRQLVESDLSEACSSSLSADTDNTEDSQSPAPPTSVEVYVDMLATCPTTYESAVPVFRMMSHCFNQAEQYYTISEHCSDAVALGQQRSKAYLLMSGFESSEARQCCMHKRRVDVLETILRPLSRKHYLMLCRQLMFELAEALTTMRDLKQRAYEQVRQAKTESALHYARKANSLAKRALAFYQQLINSYARPNQLCRTLSEDEIRPLMLAHFYSARLHSKLFPATREDRVQNLSKALSQYNYVVSLVEAHLRHNPESTIGQSEEVQIARDMAHLLPPKITRLHRGERLAD
;
A
#
# COMPACT_ATOMS: atom_id res chain seq x y z
N MET A 1 -26.70 -6.12 13.96
CA MET A 1 -27.78 -5.12 14.04
C MET A 1 -27.34 -4.00 14.99
N PHE A 2 -26.51 -3.08 14.49
CA PHE A 2 -26.19 -1.81 15.15
C PHE A 2 -26.27 -0.71 14.10
N GLN A 3 -27.49 -0.24 13.81
CA GLN A 3 -27.69 1.00 13.06
C GLN A 3 -27.64 2.16 14.05
N LEU A 4 -26.48 2.40 14.65
CA LEU A 4 -26.21 3.72 15.20
C LEU A 4 -26.13 4.66 14.00
N SER A 5 -26.94 5.71 13.96
CA SER A 5 -26.73 6.77 12.98
C SER A 5 -25.32 7.32 13.22
N LEU A 6 -24.51 7.44 12.16
CA LEU A 6 -23.11 7.91 12.26
C LEU A 6 -23.02 9.19 13.11
N ARG A 7 -24.00 10.09 12.95
CA ARG A 7 -24.15 11.30 13.77
C ARG A 7 -24.31 11.01 15.27
N SER A 8 -25.14 10.04 15.66
CA SER A 8 -25.31 9.67 17.07
C SER A 8 -24.02 9.12 17.67
N PHE A 9 -23.31 8.27 16.93
CA PHE A 9 -22.03 7.74 17.37
C PHE A 9 -20.98 8.85 17.53
N LEU A 10 -20.84 9.72 16.52
CA LEU A 10 -19.91 10.84 16.56
C LEU A 10 -20.21 11.82 17.69
N ARG A 11 -21.49 12.08 17.98
CA ARG A 11 -21.87 12.93 19.13
C ARG A 11 -21.34 12.35 20.44
N GLN A 12 -21.62 11.07 20.70
CA GLN A 12 -21.17 10.40 21.91
C GLN A 12 -19.64 10.44 22.04
N LEU A 13 -18.92 10.21 20.95
CA LEU A 13 -17.46 10.24 20.90
C LEU A 13 -16.88 11.64 21.21
N VAL A 14 -17.46 12.68 20.59
CA VAL A 14 -17.02 14.07 20.81
C VAL A 14 -17.33 14.53 22.24
N GLU A 15 -18.49 14.14 22.78
CA GLU A 15 -18.87 14.45 24.16
C GLU A 15 -17.93 13.77 25.17
N SER A 16 -17.54 12.51 24.94
CA SER A 16 -16.55 11.84 25.79
C SER A 16 -15.19 12.52 25.76
N ASP A 17 -14.69 12.89 24.57
CA ASP A 17 -13.39 13.56 24.44
C ASP A 17 -13.35 14.94 25.11
N LEU A 18 -14.43 15.73 24.98
CA LEU A 18 -14.55 17.02 25.68
C LEU A 18 -14.59 16.84 27.20
N SER A 19 -15.27 15.80 27.68
CA SER A 19 -15.32 15.48 29.11
C SER A 19 -13.95 15.08 29.66
N GLU A 20 -13.17 14.28 28.91
CA GLU A 20 -11.80 13.91 29.27
C GLU A 20 -10.87 15.13 29.26
N ALA A 21 -10.99 16.02 28.27
CA ALA A 21 -10.25 17.29 28.21
C ALA A 21 -10.57 18.23 29.39
N CYS A 22 -11.84 18.32 29.81
CA CYS A 22 -12.22 19.09 31.00
C CYS A 22 -11.72 18.44 32.29
N SER A 23 -11.71 17.12 32.40
CA SER A 23 -11.23 16.41 33.60
C SER A 23 -9.70 16.43 33.75
N SER A 24 -8.96 16.41 32.64
CA SER A 24 -7.50 16.49 32.61
C SER A 24 -6.96 17.91 32.84
N SER A 25 -7.81 18.95 32.71
CA SER A 25 -7.46 20.34 33.03
C SER A 25 -7.30 20.64 34.54
N LEU A 26 -7.42 19.63 35.42
CA LEU A 26 -7.18 19.73 36.86
C LEU A 26 -5.79 19.26 37.34
N SER A 27 -4.84 18.99 36.43
CA SER A 27 -3.44 18.79 36.79
C SER A 27 -2.52 19.32 35.70
N ALA A 28 -2.29 20.63 35.71
CA ALA A 28 -1.26 21.26 34.88
C ALA A 28 0.01 21.44 35.73
N ASP A 29 1.04 20.67 35.40
CA ASP A 29 2.43 21.12 35.54
C ASP A 29 3.07 21.16 34.15
N THR A 30 3.73 22.28 33.92
CA THR A 30 4.31 22.82 32.69
C THR A 30 5.53 22.05 32.18
N ASP A 31 5.67 21.87 30.85
CA ASP A 31 6.76 22.52 30.08
C ASP A 31 6.55 22.41 28.54
N ASN A 32 7.14 23.38 27.85
CA ASN A 32 7.04 23.79 26.44
C ASN A 32 7.64 22.77 25.42
N THR A 33 7.55 22.83 24.09
CA THR A 33 7.09 23.76 23.03
C THR A 33 7.07 22.94 21.73
N GLU A 34 6.09 23.15 20.83
CA GLU A 34 6.34 23.49 19.41
C GLU A 34 5.02 23.57 18.61
N ASP A 35 4.87 24.73 17.97
CA ASP A 35 3.94 25.15 16.93
C ASP A 35 2.81 24.19 16.51
N SER A 36 1.59 24.55 16.92
CA SER A 36 0.38 24.27 16.18
C SER A 36 -0.60 25.40 16.48
N GLN A 37 -0.80 26.31 15.53
CA GLN A 37 -2.00 27.14 15.53
C GLN A 37 -3.21 26.20 15.37
N SER A 38 -3.73 25.77 16.51
CA SER A 38 -5.01 25.10 16.62
C SER A 38 -6.08 26.03 16.06
N PRO A 39 -6.87 25.62 15.06
CA PRO A 39 -8.11 26.32 14.79
C PRO A 39 -8.93 26.26 16.08
N ALA A 40 -9.52 27.40 16.48
CA ALA A 40 -10.40 27.47 17.64
C ALA A 40 -11.41 26.29 17.61
N PRO A 41 -11.64 25.60 18.74
CA PRO A 41 -12.62 24.53 18.78
C PRO A 41 -13.97 25.05 18.27
N PRO A 42 -14.69 24.26 17.47
CA PRO A 42 -15.98 24.67 16.94
C PRO A 42 -16.91 25.06 18.09
N THR A 43 -17.64 26.14 17.89
CA THR A 43 -18.46 26.83 18.90
C THR A 43 -19.66 26.02 19.41
N SER A 44 -19.91 24.81 18.88
CA SER A 44 -20.89 23.83 19.39
C SER A 44 -20.52 22.40 18.95
N VAL A 45 -20.84 21.40 19.80
CA VAL A 45 -20.65 19.95 19.54
C VAL A 45 -21.33 19.52 18.25
N GLU A 46 -22.54 20.02 18.00
CA GLU A 46 -23.34 19.72 16.81
C GLU A 46 -22.64 20.15 15.53
N VAL A 47 -22.00 21.32 15.53
CA VAL A 47 -21.25 21.82 14.36
C VAL A 47 -20.07 20.89 14.04
N TYR A 48 -19.38 20.38 15.06
CA TYR A 48 -18.28 19.45 14.88
C TYR A 48 -18.76 18.08 14.39
N VAL A 49 -19.84 17.55 14.97
CA VAL A 49 -20.46 16.29 14.56
C VAL A 49 -20.94 16.36 13.12
N ASP A 50 -21.57 17.47 12.72
CA ASP A 50 -22.06 17.67 11.36
C ASP A 50 -20.91 17.75 10.36
N MET A 51 -19.82 18.40 10.72
CA MET A 51 -18.59 18.42 9.93
C MET A 51 -18.01 17.00 9.77
N LEU A 52 -17.90 16.22 10.85
CA LEU A 52 -17.37 14.86 10.80
C LEU A 52 -18.28 13.87 10.05
N ALA A 53 -19.60 14.10 10.08
CA ALA A 53 -20.57 13.27 9.38
C ALA A 53 -20.67 13.57 7.88
N THR A 54 -20.07 14.67 7.41
CA THR A 54 -20.09 15.07 6.00
C THR A 54 -18.91 14.44 5.25
N CYS A 55 -19.17 13.87 4.07
CA CYS A 55 -18.12 13.28 3.26
C CYS A 55 -17.14 14.37 2.78
N PRO A 56 -15.83 14.27 3.09
CA PRO A 56 -14.88 15.29 2.68
C PRO A 56 -14.61 15.24 1.17
N THR A 57 -14.48 16.41 0.55
CA THR A 57 -14.19 16.55 -0.88
C THR A 57 -12.86 17.25 -1.16
N THR A 58 -12.28 17.91 -0.15
CA THR A 58 -10.97 18.57 -0.22
C THR A 58 -10.07 18.11 0.92
N TYR A 59 -8.77 18.37 0.81
CA TYR A 59 -7.80 18.07 1.86
C TYR A 59 -8.18 18.74 3.18
N GLU A 60 -8.55 20.02 3.13
CA GLU A 60 -8.93 20.84 4.30
C GLU A 60 -10.15 20.24 5.01
N SER A 61 -11.14 19.77 4.25
CA SER A 61 -12.32 19.10 4.82
C SER A 61 -12.03 17.71 5.37
N ALA A 62 -10.99 17.02 4.86
CA ALA A 62 -10.61 15.68 5.30
C ALA A 62 -9.75 15.69 6.58
N VAL A 63 -9.00 16.78 6.81
CA VAL A 63 -8.08 16.90 7.96
C VAL A 63 -8.77 16.67 9.31
N PRO A 64 -9.92 17.29 9.64
CA PRO A 64 -10.56 17.06 10.92
C PRO A 64 -11.02 15.61 11.13
N VAL A 65 -11.56 14.97 10.08
CA VAL A 65 -11.95 13.56 10.10
C VAL A 65 -10.72 12.68 10.36
N PHE A 66 -9.62 12.96 9.68
CA PHE A 66 -8.37 12.22 9.88
C PHE A 66 -7.77 12.41 11.28
N ARG A 67 -7.86 13.62 11.84
CA ARG A 67 -7.43 13.90 13.22
C ARG A 67 -8.25 13.11 14.23
N MET A 68 -9.59 13.12 14.09
CA MET A 68 -10.48 12.34 14.94
C MET A 68 -10.16 10.83 14.84
N MET A 69 -10.06 10.28 13.63
CA MET A 69 -9.67 8.88 13.45
C MET A 69 -8.30 8.57 14.09
N SER A 70 -7.33 9.46 13.95
CA SER A 70 -5.99 9.29 14.53
C SER A 70 -6.01 9.28 16.05
N HIS A 71 -6.85 10.12 16.66
CA HIS A 71 -7.08 10.14 18.11
C HIS A 71 -7.66 8.80 18.57
N CYS A 72 -8.74 8.33 17.93
CA CYS A 72 -9.33 7.03 18.24
C CYS A 72 -8.34 5.87 18.06
N PHE A 73 -7.51 5.89 17.01
CA PHE A 73 -6.48 4.87 16.83
C PHE A 73 -5.47 4.87 17.98
N ASN A 74 -5.02 6.04 18.43
CA ASN A 74 -4.07 6.12 19.56
C ASN A 74 -4.67 5.57 20.85
N GLN A 75 -5.94 5.85 21.14
CA GLN A 75 -6.64 5.29 22.30
C GLN A 75 -6.82 3.77 22.16
N ALA A 76 -7.29 3.32 21.00
CA ALA A 76 -7.53 1.89 20.75
C ALA A 76 -6.24 1.06 20.80
N GLU A 77 -5.11 1.59 20.35
CA GLU A 77 -3.80 0.91 20.40
C GLU A 77 -3.29 0.67 21.83
N GLN A 78 -3.81 1.39 22.84
CA GLN A 78 -3.48 1.13 24.25
C GLN A 78 -4.08 -0.20 24.73
N TYR A 79 -5.21 -0.61 24.16
CA TYR A 79 -5.91 -1.85 24.51
C TYR A 79 -5.59 -2.98 23.51
N TYR A 80 -5.73 -2.71 22.21
CA TYR A 80 -5.52 -3.70 21.16
C TYR A 80 -4.04 -3.88 20.83
N THR A 81 -3.31 -4.55 21.73
CA THR A 81 -1.89 -4.85 21.56
C THR A 81 -1.69 -6.16 20.78
N ILE A 82 -0.54 -6.29 20.11
CA ILE A 82 -0.20 -7.51 19.36
C ILE A 82 -0.09 -8.75 20.28
N SER A 83 0.28 -8.55 21.54
CA SER A 83 0.43 -9.61 22.55
C SER A 83 -0.90 -10.17 23.02
N GLU A 84 -1.89 -9.31 23.28
CA GLU A 84 -3.16 -9.72 23.89
C GLU A 84 -4.28 -9.88 22.86
N HIS A 85 -4.35 -8.97 21.88
CA HIS A 85 -5.42 -8.89 20.89
C HIS A 85 -4.87 -8.90 19.47
N CYS A 86 -4.04 -9.88 19.14
CA CYS A 86 -3.22 -9.90 17.92
C CYS A 86 -3.99 -9.60 16.62
N SER A 87 -5.13 -10.26 16.39
CA SER A 87 -5.90 -10.07 15.15
C SER A 87 -6.55 -8.68 15.08
N ASP A 88 -7.07 -8.18 16.20
CA ASP A 88 -7.66 -6.85 16.28
C ASP A 88 -6.60 -5.75 16.16
N ALA A 89 -5.42 -5.95 16.76
CA ALA A 89 -4.28 -5.06 16.63
C ALA A 89 -3.79 -4.95 15.18
N VAL A 90 -3.75 -6.08 14.45
CA VAL A 90 -3.42 -6.08 13.01
C VAL A 90 -4.50 -5.35 12.21
N ALA A 91 -5.78 -5.62 12.48
CA ALA A 91 -6.88 -4.94 11.81
C ALA A 91 -6.86 -3.43 12.05
N LEU A 92 -6.59 -2.99 13.29
CA LEU A 92 -6.45 -1.59 13.67
C LEU A 92 -5.30 -0.92 12.90
N GLY A 93 -4.14 -1.58 12.83
CA GLY A 93 -3.00 -1.09 12.05
C GLY A 93 -3.28 -1.01 10.54
N GLN A 94 -4.02 -1.97 9.97
CA GLN A 94 -4.49 -1.90 8.57
C GLN A 94 -5.46 -0.74 8.36
N GLN A 95 -6.39 -0.48 9.28
CA GLN A 95 -7.28 0.70 9.19
C GLN A 95 -6.49 2.00 9.27
N ARG A 96 -5.47 2.07 10.12
CA ARG A 96 -4.57 3.24 10.20
C ARG A 96 -3.80 3.46 8.90
N SER A 97 -3.26 2.39 8.29
CA SER A 97 -2.66 2.43 6.96
C SER A 97 -3.66 2.91 5.89
N LYS A 98 -4.90 2.41 5.92
CA LYS A 98 -5.97 2.81 5.01
C LYS A 98 -6.35 4.29 5.17
N ALA A 99 -6.37 4.82 6.39
CA ALA A 99 -6.63 6.25 6.63
C ALA A 99 -5.56 7.14 5.95
N TYR A 100 -4.28 6.77 6.04
CA TYR A 100 -3.21 7.47 5.30
C TYR A 100 -3.34 7.33 3.78
N LEU A 101 -3.80 6.17 3.27
CA LEU A 101 -4.07 5.99 1.84
C LEU A 101 -5.18 6.94 1.38
N LEU A 102 -6.29 7.00 2.10
CA LEU A 102 -7.39 7.90 1.76
C LEU A 102 -6.95 9.37 1.82
N MET A 103 -6.21 9.78 2.85
CA MET A 103 -5.66 11.14 2.93
C MET A 103 -4.70 11.47 1.79
N SER A 104 -3.92 10.51 1.31
CA SER A 104 -3.04 10.74 0.16
C SER A 104 -3.82 11.08 -1.12
N GLY A 105 -5.08 10.62 -1.26
CA GLY A 105 -5.93 10.94 -2.39
C GLY A 105 -6.41 12.40 -2.43
N PHE A 106 -6.49 13.06 -1.27
CA PHE A 106 -6.82 14.49 -1.19
C PHE A 106 -5.59 15.40 -1.32
N GLU A 107 -4.39 14.86 -1.17
CA GLU A 107 -3.15 15.62 -1.16
C GLU A 107 -2.68 15.91 -2.59
N SER A 108 -2.49 17.18 -2.94
CA SER A 108 -2.04 17.61 -4.27
C SER A 108 -0.52 17.51 -4.46
N SER A 109 0.26 17.66 -3.38
CA SER A 109 1.71 17.59 -3.44
C SER A 109 2.21 16.15 -3.45
N GLU A 110 2.86 15.73 -4.54
CA GLU A 110 3.45 14.38 -4.65
C GLU A 110 4.46 14.09 -3.52
N ALA A 111 5.16 15.10 -3.02
CA ALA A 111 6.07 14.96 -1.88
C ALA A 111 5.32 14.61 -0.59
N ARG A 112 4.20 15.29 -0.32
CA ARG A 112 3.34 15.01 0.85
C ARG A 112 2.61 13.68 0.68
N GLN A 113 2.15 13.32 -0.52
CA GLN A 113 1.63 11.98 -0.82
C GLN A 113 2.66 10.90 -0.48
N CYS A 114 3.92 11.09 -0.89
CA CYS A 114 5.01 10.16 -0.59
C CYS A 114 5.24 10.02 0.94
N CYS A 115 5.10 11.10 1.70
CA CYS A 115 5.16 11.05 3.16
C CYS A 115 4.01 10.24 3.76
N MET A 116 2.78 10.37 3.24
CA MET A 116 1.64 9.56 3.69
C MET A 116 1.87 8.07 3.42
N HIS A 117 2.35 7.70 2.22
CA HIS A 117 2.69 6.30 1.93
C HIS A 117 3.88 5.80 2.75
N LYS A 118 4.84 6.66 3.11
CA LYS A 118 5.91 6.27 4.04
C LYS A 118 5.35 5.91 5.41
N ARG A 119 4.42 6.70 5.95
CA ARG A 119 3.72 6.40 7.22
C ARG A 119 2.93 5.09 7.13
N ARG A 120 2.30 4.79 5.98
CA ARG A 120 1.67 3.48 5.73
C ARG A 120 2.67 2.34 5.87
N VAL A 121 3.82 2.46 5.20
CA VAL A 121 4.88 1.44 5.26
C VAL A 121 5.34 1.24 6.70
N ASP A 122 5.51 2.31 7.46
CA ASP A 122 5.97 2.23 8.85
C ASP A 122 4.96 1.53 9.77
N VAL A 123 3.67 1.85 9.63
CA VAL A 123 2.59 1.18 10.37
C VAL A 123 2.55 -0.32 10.02
N LEU A 124 2.53 -0.64 8.73
CA LEU A 124 2.43 -2.02 8.26
C LEU A 124 3.68 -2.86 8.63
N GLU A 125 4.89 -2.30 8.59
CA GLU A 125 6.11 -2.97 9.03
C GLU A 125 6.11 -3.24 10.54
N THR A 126 5.57 -2.30 11.34
CA THR A 126 5.47 -2.43 12.80
C THR A 126 4.57 -3.59 13.21
N ILE A 127 3.45 -3.80 12.51
CA ILE A 127 2.54 -4.92 12.80
C ILE A 127 2.97 -6.25 12.15
N LEU A 128 3.63 -6.22 10.99
CA LEU A 128 4.08 -7.45 10.31
C LEU A 128 5.27 -8.11 11.02
N ARG A 129 6.22 -7.32 11.54
CA ARG A 129 7.47 -7.84 12.12
C ARG A 129 7.28 -8.83 13.26
N PRO A 130 6.45 -8.57 14.28
CA PRO A 130 6.24 -9.50 15.40
C PRO A 130 5.23 -10.63 15.07
N LEU A 131 4.56 -10.57 13.92
CA LEU A 131 3.46 -11.47 13.61
C LEU A 131 3.95 -12.89 13.27
N SER A 132 3.40 -13.90 13.96
CA SER A 132 3.77 -15.30 13.74
C SER A 132 3.26 -15.79 12.38
N ARG A 133 4.18 -16.01 11.43
CA ARG A 133 3.88 -16.56 10.09
C ARG A 133 3.22 -17.94 10.13
N LYS A 134 3.39 -18.69 11.23
CA LYS A 134 2.78 -20.02 11.43
C LYS A 134 1.29 -19.92 11.75
N HIS A 135 0.91 -19.00 12.64
CA HIS A 135 -0.46 -18.88 13.15
C HIS A 135 -1.30 -17.90 12.33
N TYR A 136 -0.67 -16.87 11.75
CA TYR A 136 -1.35 -15.75 11.08
C TYR A 136 -0.94 -15.62 9.61
N LEU A 137 -0.68 -16.74 8.93
CA LEU A 137 -0.16 -16.76 7.55
C LEU A 137 -0.97 -15.88 6.58
N MET A 138 -2.30 -15.90 6.69
CA MET A 138 -3.18 -15.10 5.83
C MET A 138 -3.03 -13.60 6.08
N LEU A 139 -2.97 -13.18 7.35
CA LEU A 139 -2.70 -11.77 7.70
C LEU A 139 -1.30 -11.36 7.24
N CYS A 140 -0.28 -12.21 7.42
CA CYS A 140 1.06 -11.93 6.89
C CYS A 140 1.04 -11.71 5.37
N ARG A 141 0.30 -12.53 4.61
CA ARG A 141 0.15 -12.38 3.16
C ARG A 141 -0.51 -11.06 2.79
N GLN A 142 -1.60 -10.69 3.46
CA GLN A 142 -2.27 -9.40 3.24
C GLN A 142 -1.33 -8.22 3.51
N LEU A 143 -0.65 -8.22 4.66
CA LEU A 143 0.29 -7.16 5.03
C LEU A 143 1.47 -7.05 4.06
N MET A 144 2.04 -8.16 3.60
CA MET A 144 3.12 -8.16 2.60
C MET A 144 2.65 -7.58 1.27
N PHE A 145 1.41 -7.86 0.86
CA PHE A 145 0.82 -7.30 -0.35
C PHE A 145 0.63 -5.78 -0.22
N GLU A 146 -0.02 -5.33 0.85
CA GLU A 146 -0.26 -3.89 1.11
C GLU A 146 1.06 -3.09 1.22
N LEU A 147 2.09 -3.67 1.84
CA LEU A 147 3.43 -3.08 1.90
C LEU A 147 4.04 -2.90 0.51
N ALA A 148 3.96 -3.94 -0.32
CA ALA A 148 4.49 -3.91 -1.67
C ALA A 148 3.75 -2.87 -2.54
N GLU A 149 2.43 -2.73 -2.39
CA GLU A 149 1.63 -1.71 -3.06
C GLU A 149 1.99 -0.29 -2.61
N ALA A 150 2.11 -0.06 -1.30
CA ALA A 150 2.49 1.25 -0.77
C ALA A 150 3.89 1.67 -1.27
N LEU A 151 4.86 0.74 -1.26
CA LEU A 151 6.20 0.96 -1.81
C LEU A 151 6.20 1.20 -3.31
N THR A 152 5.35 0.48 -4.07
CA THR A 152 5.18 0.67 -5.51
C THR A 152 4.63 2.05 -5.81
N THR A 153 3.65 2.52 -5.03
CA THR A 153 3.08 3.86 -5.18
C THR A 153 4.12 4.94 -4.91
N MET A 154 4.92 4.79 -3.83
CA MET A 154 6.05 5.70 -3.57
C MET A 154 7.07 5.69 -4.70
N ARG A 155 7.30 4.53 -5.32
CA ARG A 155 8.22 4.41 -6.46
C ARG A 155 7.70 5.18 -7.66
N ASP A 156 6.42 5.06 -7.98
CA ASP A 156 5.78 5.79 -9.07
C ASP A 156 5.78 7.32 -8.81
N LEU A 157 5.62 7.77 -7.56
CA LEU A 157 5.80 9.19 -7.20
C LEU A 157 7.25 9.67 -7.44
N LYS A 158 8.25 8.85 -7.10
CA LYS A 158 9.66 9.19 -7.38
C LYS A 158 10.00 9.13 -8.88
N GLN A 159 9.30 8.29 -9.65
CA GLN A 159 9.40 8.28 -11.12
C GLN A 159 8.90 9.60 -11.72
N ARG A 160 7.75 10.11 -11.29
CA ARG A 160 7.22 11.39 -11.80
C ARG A 160 8.11 12.56 -11.43
N ALA A 161 8.61 12.59 -10.18
CA ALA A 161 9.61 13.57 -9.77
C ALA A 161 10.89 13.49 -10.63
N TYR A 162 11.35 12.28 -10.98
CA TYR A 162 12.47 12.10 -11.92
C TYR A 162 12.17 12.72 -13.29
N GLU A 163 10.98 12.49 -13.85
CA GLU A 163 10.58 13.02 -15.15
C GLU A 163 10.52 14.56 -15.16
N GLN A 164 9.95 15.17 -14.12
CA GLN A 164 9.90 16.63 -13.96
C GLN A 164 11.30 17.25 -13.90
N VAL A 165 12.18 16.69 -13.06
CA VAL A 165 13.56 17.16 -12.89
C VAL A 165 14.39 16.96 -14.16
N ARG A 166 14.19 15.83 -14.86
CA ARG A 166 14.83 15.55 -16.15
C ARG A 166 14.40 16.56 -17.20
N GLN A 167 13.12 16.90 -17.29
CA GLN A 167 12.60 17.93 -18.21
C GLN A 167 13.15 19.31 -17.87
N ALA A 168 13.24 19.65 -16.59
CA ALA A 168 13.84 20.89 -16.10
C ALA A 168 15.37 20.94 -16.22
N LYS A 169 16.03 19.87 -16.72
CA LYS A 169 17.49 19.73 -16.87
C LYS A 169 18.28 20.03 -15.59
N THR A 170 17.73 19.63 -14.44
CA THR A 170 18.39 19.81 -13.12
C THR A 170 19.21 18.58 -12.73
N GLU A 171 20.30 18.78 -11.98
CA GLU A 171 21.29 17.74 -11.65
C GLU A 171 20.76 16.62 -10.73
N SER A 172 19.56 16.77 -10.15
CA SER A 172 19.00 15.83 -9.17
C SER A 172 18.26 14.63 -9.77
N ALA A 173 18.20 14.49 -11.10
CA ALA A 173 17.47 13.39 -11.75
C ALA A 173 17.98 12.01 -11.29
N LEU A 174 19.30 11.82 -11.24
CA LEU A 174 19.90 10.55 -10.83
C LEU A 174 19.51 10.15 -9.40
N HIS A 175 19.36 11.12 -8.49
CA HIS A 175 18.92 10.88 -7.12
C HIS A 175 17.51 10.27 -7.08
N TYR A 176 16.56 10.83 -7.85
CA TYR A 176 15.20 10.31 -7.91
C TYR A 176 15.13 8.91 -8.56
N ALA A 177 15.91 8.67 -9.62
CA ALA A 177 15.99 7.35 -10.25
C ALA A 177 16.52 6.27 -9.29
N ARG A 178 17.59 6.58 -8.53
CA ARG A 178 18.13 5.68 -7.50
C ARG A 178 17.11 5.40 -6.40
N LYS A 179 16.41 6.44 -5.92
CA LYS A 179 15.38 6.28 -4.89
C LYS A 179 14.21 5.43 -5.39
N ALA A 180 13.73 5.67 -6.60
CA ALA A 180 12.70 4.85 -7.24
C ALA A 180 13.14 3.38 -7.31
N ASN A 181 14.36 3.09 -7.80
CA ASN A 181 14.89 1.74 -7.83
C ASN A 181 14.95 1.08 -6.44
N SER A 182 15.39 1.81 -5.41
CA SER A 182 15.42 1.27 -4.04
C SER A 182 14.03 0.86 -3.53
N LEU A 183 13.01 1.67 -3.83
CA LEU A 183 11.63 1.39 -3.45
C LEU A 183 11.08 0.19 -4.22
N ALA A 184 11.35 0.11 -5.53
CA ALA A 184 10.97 -1.04 -6.35
C ALA A 184 11.60 -2.35 -5.83
N LYS A 185 12.89 -2.33 -5.48
CA LYS A 185 13.58 -3.51 -4.92
C LYS A 185 12.98 -3.95 -3.59
N ARG A 186 12.61 -3.01 -2.71
CA ARG A 186 11.89 -3.34 -1.46
C ARG A 186 10.51 -3.95 -1.74
N ALA A 187 9.74 -3.38 -2.67
CA ALA A 187 8.44 -3.94 -3.06
C ALA A 187 8.58 -5.37 -3.62
N LEU A 188 9.56 -5.59 -4.51
CA LEU A 188 9.88 -6.92 -5.04
C LEU A 188 10.24 -7.91 -3.94
N ALA A 189 10.96 -7.49 -2.90
CA ALA A 189 11.30 -8.36 -1.77
C ALA A 189 10.05 -8.80 -0.98
N PHE A 190 9.06 -7.93 -0.81
CA PHE A 190 7.79 -8.31 -0.16
C PHE A 190 6.93 -9.21 -1.06
N TYR A 191 6.83 -8.93 -2.36
CA TYR A 191 6.16 -9.85 -3.29
C TYR A 191 6.83 -11.23 -3.33
N GLN A 192 8.17 -11.29 -3.32
CA GLN A 192 8.88 -12.56 -3.26
C GLN A 192 8.60 -13.32 -1.96
N GLN A 193 8.57 -12.65 -0.81
CA GLN A 193 8.20 -13.29 0.46
C GLN A 193 6.77 -13.83 0.42
N LEU A 194 5.83 -13.08 -0.17
CA LEU A 194 4.46 -13.51 -0.38
C LEU A 194 4.39 -14.73 -1.30
N ILE A 195 5.05 -14.72 -2.46
CA ILE A 195 5.12 -15.85 -3.40
C ILE A 195 5.68 -17.09 -2.69
N ASN A 196 6.79 -16.94 -1.96
CA ASN A 196 7.41 -18.03 -1.21
C ASN A 196 6.49 -18.59 -0.12
N SER A 197 5.56 -17.78 0.41
CA SER A 197 4.58 -18.26 1.40
C SER A 197 3.56 -19.25 0.81
N TYR A 198 3.42 -19.32 -0.52
CA TYR A 198 2.59 -20.31 -1.22
C TYR A 198 3.38 -21.57 -1.60
N ALA A 199 4.71 -21.48 -1.70
CA ALA A 199 5.59 -22.63 -1.98
C ALA A 199 5.69 -23.55 -0.74
N ARG A 200 4.86 -24.59 -0.68
CA ARG A 200 4.95 -25.62 0.37
C ARG A 200 5.89 -26.74 -0.07
N PRO A 201 6.89 -27.13 0.76
CA PRO A 201 7.89 -28.15 0.39
C PRO A 201 7.34 -29.51 -0.03
N ASN A 202 6.11 -29.87 0.39
CA ASN A 202 5.58 -31.24 0.30
C ASN A 202 4.21 -31.35 -0.39
N GLN A 203 3.75 -30.36 -1.18
CA GLN A 203 2.45 -30.46 -1.87
C GLN A 203 2.62 -30.28 -3.38
N LEU A 204 2.90 -31.39 -4.05
CA LEU A 204 3.11 -31.49 -5.50
C LEU A 204 1.85 -31.21 -6.34
N CYS A 205 0.64 -31.25 -5.78
CA CYS A 205 -0.60 -31.05 -6.53
C CYS A 205 -1.73 -30.52 -5.62
N ARG A 206 -1.61 -29.29 -5.08
CA ARG A 206 -2.78 -28.64 -4.48
C ARG A 206 -3.38 -27.68 -5.50
N THR A 207 -4.63 -27.92 -5.87
CA THR A 207 -5.48 -26.93 -6.54
C THR A 207 -5.63 -25.71 -5.61
N LEU A 208 -5.19 -24.55 -6.07
CA LEU A 208 -5.36 -23.29 -5.33
C LEU A 208 -6.87 -22.95 -5.30
N SER A 209 -7.37 -22.47 -4.16
CA SER A 209 -8.70 -21.84 -4.15
C SER A 209 -8.66 -20.48 -4.84
N GLU A 210 -9.83 -19.92 -5.18
CA GLU A 210 -9.97 -18.55 -5.71
C GLU A 210 -9.25 -17.51 -4.83
N ASP A 211 -9.38 -17.64 -3.50
CA ASP A 211 -8.77 -16.76 -2.51
C ASP A 211 -7.24 -16.88 -2.45
N GLU A 212 -6.69 -18.02 -2.88
CA GLU A 212 -5.24 -18.27 -2.90
C GLU A 212 -4.62 -17.90 -4.25
N ILE A 213 -5.29 -18.20 -5.37
CA ILE A 213 -4.73 -17.96 -6.70
C ILE A 213 -4.67 -16.47 -7.04
N ARG A 214 -5.71 -15.68 -6.71
CA ARG A 214 -5.75 -14.26 -7.11
C ARG A 214 -4.59 -13.46 -6.48
N PRO A 215 -4.33 -13.52 -5.17
CA PRO A 215 -3.20 -12.79 -4.58
C PRO A 215 -1.84 -13.29 -5.10
N LEU A 216 -1.68 -14.59 -5.34
CA LEU A 216 -0.46 -15.15 -5.90
C LEU A 216 -0.22 -14.66 -7.33
N MET A 217 -1.23 -14.74 -8.19
CA MET A 217 -1.23 -14.24 -9.56
C MET A 217 -0.87 -12.74 -9.60
N LEU A 218 -1.52 -11.93 -8.77
CA LEU A 218 -1.25 -10.49 -8.69
C LEU A 218 0.19 -10.20 -8.23
N ALA A 219 0.73 -10.96 -7.28
CA ALA A 219 2.11 -10.76 -6.83
C ALA A 219 3.14 -11.04 -7.94
N HIS A 220 2.95 -12.08 -8.74
CA HIS A 220 3.77 -12.34 -9.93
C HIS A 220 3.62 -11.23 -10.97
N PHE A 221 2.38 -10.81 -11.27
CA PHE A 221 2.09 -9.73 -12.21
C PHE A 221 2.73 -8.39 -11.81
N TYR A 222 2.54 -7.96 -10.57
CA TYR A 222 3.13 -6.71 -10.09
C TYR A 222 4.65 -6.78 -9.96
N SER A 223 5.22 -7.96 -9.67
CA SER A 223 6.67 -8.17 -9.75
C SER A 223 7.18 -7.99 -11.17
N ALA A 224 6.48 -8.52 -12.18
CA ALA A 224 6.82 -8.35 -13.59
C ALA A 224 6.78 -6.87 -14.02
N ARG A 225 5.74 -6.14 -13.61
CA ARG A 225 5.61 -4.70 -13.86
C ARG A 225 6.74 -3.91 -13.20
N LEU A 226 7.11 -4.24 -11.96
CA LEU A 226 8.20 -3.58 -11.25
C LEU A 226 9.54 -3.82 -11.95
N HIS A 227 9.84 -5.05 -12.35
CA HIS A 227 11.04 -5.35 -13.12
C HIS A 227 11.11 -4.55 -14.42
N SER A 228 9.99 -4.43 -15.14
CA SER A 228 9.90 -3.64 -16.38
C SER A 228 10.12 -2.14 -16.19
N LYS A 229 9.90 -1.63 -14.97
CA LYS A 229 9.97 -0.20 -14.62
C LYS A 229 11.24 0.17 -13.83
N LEU A 230 12.18 -0.75 -13.62
CA LEU A 230 13.48 -0.43 -13.00
C LEU A 230 14.31 0.43 -13.95
N PHE A 231 14.99 1.45 -13.42
CA PHE A 231 16.01 2.20 -14.14
C PHE A 231 17.26 1.32 -14.32
N PRO A 232 17.60 0.89 -15.54
CA PRO A 232 18.79 0.09 -15.78
C PRO A 232 20.04 0.97 -15.77
N ALA A 233 21.16 0.48 -15.21
CA ALA A 233 22.44 1.17 -15.30
C ALA A 233 23.16 0.83 -16.63
N THR A 234 23.00 -0.42 -17.08
CA THR A 234 23.55 -0.93 -18.33
C THR A 234 22.46 -1.52 -19.22
N ARG A 235 22.79 -1.73 -20.50
CA ARG A 235 21.89 -2.44 -21.43
C ARG A 235 21.66 -3.88 -20.97
N GLU A 236 22.69 -4.51 -20.42
CA GLU A 236 22.66 -5.85 -19.88
C GLU A 236 21.69 -5.92 -18.68
N ASP A 237 21.69 -4.92 -17.79
CA ASP A 237 20.69 -4.81 -16.71
C ASP A 237 19.27 -4.69 -17.27
N ARG A 238 19.08 -3.89 -18.34
CA ARG A 238 17.78 -3.73 -18.99
C ARG A 238 17.26 -5.07 -19.53
N VAL A 239 18.13 -5.81 -20.20
CA VAL A 239 17.83 -7.16 -20.70
C VAL A 239 17.47 -8.08 -19.55
N GLN A 240 18.28 -8.14 -18.49
CA GLN A 240 18.01 -9.00 -17.33
C GLN A 240 16.68 -8.67 -16.66
N ASN A 241 16.37 -7.38 -16.49
CA ASN A 241 15.12 -6.93 -15.91
C ASN A 241 13.91 -7.35 -16.77
N LEU A 242 13.99 -7.16 -18.09
CA LEU A 242 12.91 -7.57 -19.00
C LEU A 242 12.76 -9.10 -19.08
N SER A 243 13.86 -9.86 -19.02
CA SER A 243 13.82 -11.32 -18.97
C SER A 243 13.15 -11.82 -17.68
N LYS A 244 13.43 -11.18 -16.54
CA LYS A 244 12.71 -11.45 -15.28
C LYS A 244 11.23 -11.13 -15.40
N ALA A 245 10.88 -9.98 -15.99
CA ALA A 245 9.49 -9.61 -16.21
C ALA A 245 8.76 -10.61 -17.11
N LEU A 246 9.37 -11.03 -18.23
CA LEU A 246 8.81 -12.02 -19.14
C LEU A 246 8.58 -13.37 -18.44
N SER A 247 9.55 -13.85 -17.67
CA SER A 247 9.42 -15.09 -16.89
C SER A 247 8.22 -15.04 -15.95
N GLN A 248 8.01 -13.90 -15.28
CA GLN A 248 6.89 -13.70 -14.35
C GLN A 248 5.54 -13.58 -15.07
N TYR A 249 5.46 -12.87 -16.20
CA TYR A 249 4.24 -12.82 -17.02
C TYR A 249 3.85 -14.20 -17.57
N ASN A 250 4.81 -14.97 -18.08
CA ASN A 250 4.58 -16.34 -18.53
C ASN A 250 4.09 -17.24 -17.39
N TYR A 251 4.61 -17.05 -16.17
CA TYR A 251 4.13 -17.78 -15.00
C TYR A 251 2.69 -17.42 -14.65
N VAL A 252 2.30 -16.14 -14.73
CA VAL A 252 0.90 -15.73 -14.51
C VAL A 252 -0.04 -16.44 -15.50
N VAL A 253 0.30 -16.42 -16.78
CA VAL A 253 -0.51 -17.07 -17.83
C VAL A 253 -0.63 -18.57 -17.56
N SER A 254 0.48 -19.26 -17.31
CA SER A 254 0.46 -20.72 -17.08
C SER A 254 -0.25 -21.10 -15.78
N LEU A 255 -0.10 -20.31 -14.71
CA LEU A 255 -0.80 -20.50 -13.44
C LEU A 255 -2.31 -20.42 -13.62
N VAL A 256 -2.80 -19.38 -14.32
CA VAL A 256 -4.22 -19.16 -14.57
C VAL A 256 -4.79 -20.23 -15.50
N GLU A 257 -4.09 -20.58 -16.57
CA GLU A 257 -4.52 -21.64 -17.47
C GLU A 257 -4.62 -23.00 -16.77
N ALA A 258 -3.63 -23.35 -15.93
CA ALA A 258 -3.67 -24.56 -15.15
C ALA A 258 -4.88 -24.58 -14.18
N HIS A 259 -5.20 -23.44 -13.57
CA HIS A 259 -6.36 -23.32 -12.69
C HIS A 259 -7.68 -23.46 -13.43
N LEU A 260 -7.83 -22.82 -14.59
CA LEU A 260 -9.05 -22.89 -15.40
C LEU A 260 -9.34 -24.29 -15.93
N ARG A 261 -8.31 -25.12 -16.18
CA ARG A 261 -8.50 -26.54 -16.54
C ARG A 261 -9.23 -27.33 -15.45
N HIS A 262 -9.01 -26.96 -14.19
CA HIS A 262 -9.66 -27.60 -13.04
C HIS A 262 -10.91 -26.86 -12.58
N ASN A 263 -11.04 -25.57 -12.89
CA ASN A 263 -12.14 -24.70 -12.47
C ASN A 263 -12.65 -23.85 -13.66
N PRO A 264 -13.41 -24.43 -14.61
CA PRO A 264 -13.87 -23.72 -15.81
C PRO A 264 -14.77 -22.51 -15.54
N GLU A 265 -15.52 -22.55 -14.43
CA GLU A 265 -16.42 -21.46 -13.99
C GLU A 265 -15.68 -20.27 -13.37
N SER A 266 -14.37 -20.37 -13.16
CA SER A 266 -13.60 -19.28 -12.54
C SER A 266 -13.49 -18.08 -13.49
N THR A 267 -13.82 -16.89 -12.96
CA THR A 267 -13.70 -15.63 -13.70
C THR A 267 -12.26 -15.10 -13.75
N ILE A 268 -11.28 -15.76 -13.11
CA ILE A 268 -9.92 -15.22 -13.00
C ILE A 268 -9.26 -15.01 -14.37
N GLY A 269 -9.60 -15.83 -15.37
CA GLY A 269 -9.10 -15.68 -16.73
C GLY A 269 -9.53 -14.41 -17.46
N GLN A 270 -10.56 -13.73 -16.96
CA GLN A 270 -11.13 -12.50 -17.50
C GLN A 270 -10.54 -11.23 -16.86
N SER A 271 -9.63 -11.37 -15.89
CA SER A 271 -9.01 -10.20 -15.25
C SER A 271 -8.12 -9.45 -16.24
N GLU A 272 -8.12 -8.11 -16.13
CA GLU A 272 -7.29 -7.24 -16.97
C GLU A 272 -5.80 -7.57 -16.84
N GLU A 273 -5.35 -7.95 -15.63
CA GLU A 273 -3.96 -8.33 -15.37
C GLU A 273 -3.54 -9.58 -16.14
N VAL A 274 -4.43 -10.56 -16.29
CA VAL A 274 -4.17 -11.77 -17.08
C VAL A 274 -4.07 -11.41 -18.56
N GLN A 275 -4.96 -10.54 -19.06
CA GLN A 275 -4.89 -10.09 -20.45
C GLN A 275 -3.57 -9.35 -20.73
N ILE A 276 -3.19 -8.41 -19.85
CA ILE A 276 -1.91 -7.71 -19.95
C ILE A 276 -0.74 -8.70 -19.89
N ALA A 277 -0.79 -9.72 -19.04
CA ALA A 277 0.26 -10.73 -18.95
C ALA A 277 0.42 -11.50 -20.27
N ARG A 278 -0.68 -11.88 -20.92
CA ARG A 278 -0.67 -12.52 -22.25
C ARG A 278 -0.03 -11.59 -23.29
N ASP A 279 -0.47 -10.34 -23.35
CA ASP A 279 0.06 -9.37 -24.32
C ASP A 279 1.57 -9.16 -24.11
N MET A 280 2.01 -8.99 -22.86
CA MET A 280 3.42 -8.79 -22.53
C MET A 280 4.28 -10.05 -22.80
N ALA A 281 3.72 -11.25 -22.67
CA ALA A 281 4.39 -12.50 -23.05
C ALA A 281 4.72 -12.55 -24.55
N HIS A 282 3.91 -11.92 -25.40
CA HIS A 282 4.17 -11.78 -26.83
C HIS A 282 5.08 -10.59 -27.18
N LEU A 283 4.95 -9.46 -26.46
CA LEU A 283 5.65 -8.21 -26.78
C LEU A 283 7.09 -8.14 -26.26
N LEU A 284 7.40 -8.74 -25.12
CA LEU A 284 8.73 -8.66 -24.52
C LEU A 284 9.82 -9.47 -25.25
N PRO A 285 9.58 -10.70 -25.75
CA PRO A 285 10.61 -11.46 -26.45
C PRO A 285 11.28 -10.71 -27.61
N PRO A 286 10.55 -10.14 -28.59
CA PRO A 286 11.19 -9.39 -29.67
C PRO A 286 11.92 -8.14 -29.15
N LYS A 287 11.39 -7.47 -28.11
CA LYS A 287 12.07 -6.33 -27.47
C LYS A 287 13.42 -6.73 -26.87
N ILE A 288 13.48 -7.87 -26.18
CA ILE A 288 14.70 -8.42 -25.58
C ILE A 288 15.71 -8.80 -26.67
N THR A 289 15.27 -9.47 -27.75
CA THR A 289 16.15 -9.82 -28.88
C THR A 289 16.78 -8.59 -29.52
N ARG A 290 16.02 -7.52 -29.72
CA ARG A 290 16.53 -6.25 -30.28
C ARG A 290 17.56 -5.60 -29.37
N LEU A 291 17.33 -5.61 -28.06
CA LEU A 291 18.30 -5.10 -27.08
C LEU A 291 19.61 -5.92 -27.09
N HIS A 292 19.53 -7.24 -27.21
CA HIS A 292 20.72 -8.09 -27.36
C HIS A 292 21.54 -7.72 -28.60
N ARG A 293 20.87 -7.38 -29.71
CA ARG A 293 21.52 -6.91 -30.96
C ARG A 293 22.10 -5.49 -30.85
N GLY A 294 21.86 -4.78 -29.75
CA GLY A 294 22.35 -3.42 -29.54
C GLY A 294 21.55 -2.32 -30.22
N GLU A 295 20.32 -2.62 -30.63
CA GLU A 295 19.42 -1.61 -31.16
C GLU A 295 19.04 -0.60 -30.06
N ARG A 296 19.12 0.69 -30.40
CA ARG A 296 18.58 1.76 -29.55
C ARG A 296 17.06 1.76 -29.68
N LEU A 297 16.39 1.27 -28.65
CA LEU A 297 14.93 1.41 -28.53
C LEU A 297 14.61 2.78 -27.96
N ALA A 298 13.63 3.48 -28.53
CA ALA A 298 13.04 4.64 -27.88
C ALA A 298 12.45 4.20 -26.54
N ASP A 299 12.71 4.97 -25.49
CA ASP A 299 12.15 4.77 -24.15
C ASP A 299 10.70 5.24 -24.08
#